data_AF-A0A5K1H0Q3-F1
#
_entry.id   AF-A0A5K1H0Q3-F1
#
_cell.length_a   1.000
_cell.length_b   1.000
_cell.length_c   1.000
_cell.angle_alpha   90.00
_cell.angle_beta   90.00
_cell.angle_gamma   90.00
#
_symmetry.space_group_name_H-M   'P 1'
#
loop_
_entity.id
_entity.type
_entity.pdbx_description
1 polymer ?
#
loop_
_entity_poly.entity_id
_entity_poly.type
_entity_poly.pdbx_seq_one_letter_code
_entity_poly.pdbx_strand_id
1 'polypeptide(L)'
;MDEKASEREAQEPQRSEAEDKDIIQSLFEIEEAICAFGDYRRAHRKECFNLVRRIKLLGPLLEEVRENEAPLSEKSVACFGNLKKAFICAKKLLKTCHNGSKIYL
;
A
#
# COMPACT_ATOMS: atom_id res chain seq x y z
N MET A 1 -25.79 19.81 47.31
CA MET A 1 -26.69 19.75 46.14
C MET A 1 -25.98 20.51 45.02
N ASP A 2 -24.80 20.09 44.56
CA ASP A 2 -24.49 18.87 43.79
C ASP A 2 -25.26 18.83 42.47
N GLU A 3 -24.73 19.52 41.46
CA GLU A 3 -25.05 19.28 40.06
C GLU A 3 -23.71 19.10 39.33
N LYS A 4 -23.30 17.83 39.21
CA LYS A 4 -22.18 17.38 38.40
C LYS A 4 -22.66 16.23 37.52
N ALA A 5 -22.01 16.15 36.36
CA ALA A 5 -22.02 15.06 35.39
C ALA A 5 -23.21 15.08 34.41
N SER A 6 -23.05 14.87 33.11
CA SER A 6 -21.97 14.18 32.42
C SER A 6 -22.03 14.58 30.95
N GLU A 7 -21.06 15.38 30.50
CA GLU A 7 -20.76 15.49 29.07
C GLU A 7 -20.32 14.09 28.62
N ARG A 8 -21.11 13.49 27.72
CA ARG A 8 -20.76 12.23 27.07
C ARG A 8 -19.83 12.59 25.93
N GLU A 9 -18.54 12.63 26.19
CA GLU A 9 -17.54 12.57 25.14
C GLU A 9 -17.66 11.20 24.46
N ALA A 10 -18.15 11.20 23.22
CA ALA A 10 -18.14 10.04 22.37
C ALA A 10 -16.68 9.75 22.00
N GLN A 11 -16.08 8.78 22.69
CA GLN A 11 -14.76 8.26 22.37
C GLN A 11 -14.83 7.63 20.96
N GLU A 12 -14.31 8.34 19.96
CA GLU A 12 -14.01 7.76 18.65
C GLU A 12 -13.06 6.57 18.85
N PRO A 13 -13.23 5.47 18.09
CA PRO A 13 -12.34 4.31 18.20
C PRO A 13 -10.91 4.75 17.88
N GLN A 14 -10.06 4.85 18.90
CA GLN A 14 -8.66 5.21 18.74
C GLN A 14 -7.95 4.07 18.00
N ARG A 15 -7.67 4.30 16.71
CA ARG A 15 -6.85 3.42 15.87
C ARG A 15 -5.43 3.39 16.43
N SER A 16 -4.87 2.20 16.61
CA SER A 16 -3.55 2.06 17.20
C SER A 16 -2.43 2.38 16.18
N GLU A 17 -1.32 2.94 16.63
CA GLU A 17 -0.11 3.11 15.81
C GLU A 17 0.36 1.79 15.16
N ALA A 18 0.05 0.66 15.79
CA ALA A 18 0.34 -0.66 15.27
C ALA A 18 -0.44 -0.98 13.98
N GLU A 19 -1.71 -0.57 13.89
CA GLU A 19 -2.53 -0.74 12.68
C GLU A 19 -2.00 0.12 11.52
N ASP A 20 -1.56 1.34 11.81
CA ASP A 20 -0.99 2.22 10.80
C ASP A 20 0.32 1.65 10.25
N LYS A 21 1.19 1.16 11.13
CA LYS A 21 2.43 0.48 10.76
C LYS A 21 2.16 -0.80 9.96
N ASP A 22 1.14 -1.57 10.30
CA ASP A 22 0.74 -2.77 9.53
C ASP A 22 0.32 -2.44 8.09
N ILE A 23 -0.44 -1.35 7.89
CA ILE A 23 -0.84 -0.92 6.54
C ILE A 23 0.39 -0.59 5.69
N ILE A 24 1.33 0.18 6.24
CA ILE A 24 2.56 0.56 5.54
C ILE A 24 3.46 -0.67 5.30
N GLN A 25 3.62 -1.55 6.29
CA GLN A 25 4.38 -2.78 6.15
C GLN A 25 3.81 -3.67 5.03
N SER A 26 2.49 -3.81 4.96
CA SER A 26 1.84 -4.58 3.91
C SER A 26 2.04 -3.99 2.50
N LEU A 27 2.23 -2.67 2.38
CA LEU A 27 2.57 -2.04 1.11
C LEU A 27 3.99 -2.42 0.66
N PHE A 28 4.96 -2.40 1.59
CA PHE A 28 6.33 -2.85 1.33
C PHE A 28 6.38 -4.31 0.89
N GLU A 29 5.65 -5.21 1.55
CA GLU A 29 5.60 -6.64 1.17
C GLU A 29 5.06 -6.85 -0.25
N ILE A 30 4.05 -6.08 -0.65
CA ILE A 30 3.51 -6.16 -2.00
C ILE A 30 4.49 -5.56 -3.01
N GLU A 31 5.14 -4.46 -2.67
CA GLU A 31 6.18 -3.82 -3.48
C GLU A 31 7.33 -4.80 -3.74
N GLU A 32 7.88 -5.42 -2.69
CA GLU A 32 8.96 -6.41 -2.80
C GLU A 32 8.55 -7.59 -3.68
N ALA A 33 7.33 -8.10 -3.50
CA ALA A 33 6.81 -9.18 -4.34
C ALA A 33 6.63 -8.77 -5.81
N ILE A 34 6.34 -7.50 -6.10
CA ILE A 34 6.32 -6.95 -7.47
C ILE A 34 7.74 -6.87 -8.03
N CYS A 35 8.69 -6.42 -7.21
CA CYS A 35 10.09 -6.25 -7.58
C CYS A 35 10.81 -7.57 -7.87
N ALA A 36 10.32 -8.68 -7.30
CA ALA A 36 10.84 -10.03 -7.53
C ALA A 36 10.54 -10.58 -8.94
N PHE A 37 9.63 -9.95 -9.71
CA PHE A 37 9.40 -10.35 -11.11
C PHE A 37 10.57 -9.88 -12.00
N GLY A 38 11.41 -10.84 -12.42
CA GLY A 38 12.66 -10.55 -13.15
C GLY A 38 12.52 -10.39 -14.66
N ASP A 39 11.50 -10.98 -15.29
CA ASP A 39 11.37 -10.99 -16.74
C ASP A 39 9.93 -10.87 -17.23
N TYR A 40 9.73 -10.07 -18.27
CA TYR A 40 8.43 -9.84 -18.90
C TYR A 40 8.49 -10.13 -20.40
N ARG A 41 7.35 -10.52 -20.97
CA ARG A 41 7.21 -10.71 -22.44
C ARG A 41 7.57 -9.44 -23.20
N ARG A 42 8.13 -9.59 -24.41
CA ARG A 42 8.61 -8.47 -25.22
C ARG A 42 7.52 -7.42 -25.52
N ALA A 43 6.29 -7.85 -25.78
CA ALA A 43 5.17 -6.96 -26.14
C ALA A 43 4.85 -5.89 -25.09
N HIS A 44 4.96 -6.24 -23.80
CA HIS A 44 4.64 -5.34 -22.67
C HIS A 44 5.82 -5.13 -21.72
N ARG A 45 7.02 -5.54 -22.11
CA ARG A 45 8.24 -5.46 -21.28
C ARG A 45 8.49 -4.05 -20.76
N LYS A 46 8.44 -3.07 -21.67
CA LYS A 46 8.67 -1.66 -21.35
C LYS A 46 7.67 -1.16 -20.31
N GLU A 47 6.38 -1.41 -20.54
CA GLU A 47 5.33 -0.92 -19.63
C GLU A 47 5.34 -1.63 -18.28
N CYS A 48 5.65 -2.93 -18.23
CA CYS A 48 5.81 -3.65 -16.97
C CYS A 48 6.99 -3.12 -16.16
N PHE A 49 8.16 -2.90 -16.79
CA PHE A 49 9.30 -2.31 -16.09
C PHE A 49 9.05 -0.87 -15.66
N ASN A 50 8.36 -0.06 -16.48
CA ASN A 50 7.95 1.28 -16.09
C ASN A 50 7.05 1.26 -14.86
N LEU A 51 6.08 0.35 -14.80
CA LEU A 51 5.19 0.20 -13.66
C LEU A 51 5.95 -0.21 -12.40
N VAL A 52 6.80 -1.25 -12.48
CA VAL A 52 7.65 -1.68 -11.35
C VAL A 52 8.52 -0.53 -10.86
N ARG A 53 9.14 0.23 -11.77
CA ARG A 53 9.97 1.39 -11.41
C ARG A 53 9.16 2.45 -10.68
N ARG A 54 7.95 2.77 -11.14
CA ARG A 54 7.08 3.75 -10.48
C ARG A 54 6.65 3.30 -9.08
N ILE A 55 6.38 2.01 -8.91
CA ILE A 55 6.04 1.44 -7.61
C ILE A 55 7.23 1.52 -6.65
N LYS A 56 8.44 1.16 -7.10
CA LYS A 56 9.68 1.30 -6.31
C LYS A 56 9.95 2.72 -5.83
N LEU A 57 9.60 3.73 -6.63
CA LEU A 57 9.78 5.13 -6.25
C LEU A 57 8.90 5.56 -5.06
N LEU A 58 7.90 4.76 -4.68
CA LEU A 58 7.08 5.02 -3.50
C LEU A 58 7.73 4.50 -2.21
N GLY A 59 8.77 3.66 -2.28
CA GLY A 59 9.48 3.12 -1.11
C GLY A 59 9.92 4.20 -0.12
N PRO A 60 10.64 5.26 -0.55
CA PRO A 60 11.07 6.34 0.36
C PRO A 60 9.90 7.04 1.05
N LEU A 61 8.79 7.28 0.34
CA LEU A 61 7.60 7.88 0.93
C LEU A 61 6.99 6.98 2.02
N LEU A 62 6.92 5.67 1.76
CA LEU A 62 6.40 4.71 2.74
C LEU A 62 7.32 4.60 3.97
N GLU A 63 8.63 4.76 3.77
CA GLU A 63 9.63 4.74 4.84
C GLU A 63 9.50 5.97 5.73
N GLU A 64 9.42 7.17 5.13
CA GLU A 64 9.17 8.42 5.85
C GLU A 64 7.87 8.38 6.66
N VAL A 65 6.80 7.78 6.10
CA VAL A 65 5.52 7.64 6.79
C VAL A 65 5.60 6.64 7.95
N ARG A 66 6.37 5.56 7.80
CA ARG A 66 6.59 4.55 8.85
C ARG A 66 7.42 5.08 10.02
N GLU A 67 8.40 5.93 9.72
CA GLU A 67 9.28 6.56 10.71
C GLU A 67 8.59 7.71 11.45
N ASN A 68 7.49 8.22 10.92
CA ASN A 68 6.68 9.22 11.59
C ASN A 68 5.97 8.60 12.81
N GLU A 69 6.22 9.16 13.99
CA GLU A 69 5.59 8.74 15.25
C GLU A 69 4.15 9.24 15.38
N ALA A 70 3.71 10.17 14.53
CA ALA A 70 2.34 10.66 14.53
C ALA A 70 1.37 9.63 13.93
N PRO A 71 0.21 9.37 14.58
CA PRO A 71 -0.84 8.54 14.00
C PRO A 71 -1.30 9.08 12.65
N LEU A 72 -1.69 8.17 11.75
CA LEU A 72 -2.23 8.55 10.46
C LEU A 72 -3.63 9.12 10.62
N SER A 73 -3.89 10.23 9.90
CA SER A 73 -5.27 10.70 9.76
C SER A 73 -6.13 9.65 9.06
N GLU A 74 -7.44 9.63 9.33
CA GLU A 74 -8.36 8.70 8.66
C GLU A 74 -8.30 8.79 7.13
N LYS A 75 -8.11 10.02 6.61
CA LYS A 75 -7.92 10.27 5.18
C LYS A 75 -6.66 9.61 4.64
N SER A 76 -5.56 9.72 5.38
CA SER A 76 -4.29 9.06 5.03
C SER A 76 -4.47 7.55 5.00
N VAL A 77 -5.15 6.97 5.99
CA VAL A 77 -5.40 5.53 6.01
C VAL A 77 -6.27 5.09 4.83
N ALA A 78 -7.33 5.83 4.50
CA ALA A 78 -8.15 5.54 3.33
C ALA A 78 -7.32 5.59 2.02
N CYS A 79 -6.44 6.59 1.89
CA CYS A 79 -5.53 6.72 0.76
C CYS A 79 -4.56 5.53 0.65
N PHE A 80 -3.89 5.14 1.74
CA PHE A 80 -2.99 3.99 1.75
C PHE A 80 -3.72 2.66 1.51
N GLY A 81 -4.94 2.53 2.02
CA GLY A 81 -5.81 1.39 1.73
C GLY A 81 -6.15 1.28 0.23
N ASN A 82 -6.41 2.41 -0.44
CA ASN A 82 -6.61 2.44 -1.89
C ASN A 82 -5.32 2.15 -2.66
N LEU A 83 -4.19 2.67 -2.19
CA LEU A 83 -2.87 2.37 -2.77
C LEU A 83 -2.56 0.87 -2.68
N LYS A 84 -2.85 0.24 -1.54
CA LYS A 84 -2.70 -1.21 -1.33
C LYS A 84 -3.52 -2.01 -2.33
N LYS A 85 -4.78 -1.64 -2.54
CA LYS A 85 -5.63 -2.27 -3.58
C LYS A 85 -5.01 -2.10 -4.98
N ALA A 86 -4.50 -0.91 -5.30
CA ALA A 86 -3.85 -0.65 -6.58
C ALA A 86 -2.58 -1.49 -6.77
N PHE A 87 -1.75 -1.64 -5.72
CA PHE A 87 -0.57 -2.50 -5.74
C PHE A 87 -0.94 -3.98 -5.93
N ILE A 88 -2.00 -4.46 -5.28
CA ILE A 88 -2.50 -5.83 -5.49
C ILE A 88 -2.93 -6.03 -6.95
N CYS A 89 -3.64 -5.07 -7.54
CA CYS A 89 -4.03 -5.12 -8.96
C CYS A 89 -2.81 -5.12 -9.88
N ALA A 90 -1.83 -4.24 -9.62
CA ALA A 90 -0.57 -4.19 -10.35
C ALA A 90 0.20 -5.51 -10.26
N LYS A 91 0.30 -6.11 -9.07
CA LYS A 91 0.92 -7.43 -8.87
C LYS A 91 0.24 -8.52 -9.69
N LYS A 92 -1.09 -8.57 -9.71
CA LYS A 92 -1.86 -9.54 -10.52
C LYS A 92 -1.61 -9.36 -12.02
N LEU A 93 -1.59 -8.12 -12.50
CA LEU A 93 -1.27 -7.79 -13.89
C LEU A 93 0.16 -8.23 -14.23
N LEU A 94 1.15 -7.82 -13.44
CA LEU A 94 2.55 -8.15 -13.66
C LEU A 94 2.82 -9.66 -13.61
N LYS A 95 2.15 -10.39 -12.71
CA LYS A 95 2.18 -11.85 -12.69
C LYS A 95 1.65 -12.46 -13.99
N THR A 96 0.57 -11.91 -14.55
CA THR A 96 0.02 -12.35 -15.83
C THR A 96 0.98 -12.06 -16.98
N CYS A 97 1.59 -10.88 -16.96
CA CYS A 97 2.60 -10.44 -17.92
C CYS A 97 3.90 -11.25 -17.85
N HIS A 98 4.24 -11.77 -16.66
CA HIS A 98 5.36 -12.67 -16.42
C HIS A 98 5.05 -14.10 -16.90
N ASN A 99 3.86 -14.62 -16.57
CA ASN A 99 3.46 -16.01 -16.81
C ASN A 99 2.86 -16.28 -18.22
N GLY A 100 2.64 -15.26 -19.06
CA GLY A 100 2.03 -15.43 -20.38
C GLY A 100 2.73 -16.51 -21.23
N SER A 101 1.97 -17.28 -22.02
CA SER A 101 2.50 -18.36 -22.89
C SER A 101 3.22 -17.79 -24.12
N LYS A 102 4.11 -18.57 -24.77
CA LYS A 102 4.83 -18.13 -25.98
C LYS A 102 3.97 -18.08 -27.24
N ILE A 103 2.69 -18.42 -27.14
CA ILE A 103 1.81 -18.70 -28.28
C ILE A 103 0.79 -17.57 -28.49
N TYR A 104 0.47 -16.79 -27.46
CA TYR A 104 -0.41 -15.63 -27.55
C TYR A 104 0.30 -14.41 -26.93
N LEU A 105 0.75 -13.48 -27.79
CA LEU A 105 1.49 -12.22 -27.53
C LEU A 105 3.03 -12.31 -27.56
#